data_AF-A0A421BBU1-F1
#
_entry.id   AF-A0A421BBU1-F1
#
_cell.length_a   1.000
_cell.length_b   1.000
_cell.length_c   1.000
_cell.angle_alpha   90.00
_cell.angle_beta   90.00
_cell.angle_gamma   90.00
#
_symmetry.space_group_name_H-M   'P 1'
#
loop_
_entity.id
_entity.type
_entity.pdbx_description
1 polymer ?
#
loop_
_entity_poly.entity_id
_entity_poly.type
_entity_poly.pdbx_seq_one_letter_code
_entity_poly.pdbx_strand_id
1 'polypeptide(L)'
;MVDVHRTLDAAWKLAAARVVGALTRMVGDVGLAEELAQDALVAALEQWPRDGVPDNPGAWLTTVAKRRALDHLRRAKRIVAAGEEERAQDADSGDDVLRLVFLACHPVLPTVQRVALTLKLVCGLTTEEIARAFLVDARTIADRVARAKRALAAEPPRAAGQLGSVREVIYLVFNEGYSATSGDDLLRPGLCLEALRLGRVLAELVPDDPEVHGLVALMELQASRSAARTGPGGEPVRLHEQNRGRWDQLLIRRGFTALLRARGSGPPGPYVLQAAIAACHAGARSAEETDWARIVSLYDALVHLVPTPVVRLNRAVAVGMADGPEAGLALVDSLTDDLRDYHLHPSTRGDLLLRLGRHPEAAREFERAATLTDNASEQAFLRRRSTEAATPVGRVLVDTAAGFLTRPDLDRSTLRSYAQTLARLRKAVGDRTPIAALTPQDIAAMFTAAWSTASPKTWNRHRAALRSFCSWAGIPDLTSTVDRRKEVKRPTAVVDLDHVWQLPDAPPRERLLWTLLRESGAPVRAVLDLNVEDLDLPARRATGPISLRWREDAAHLLPQVLAGRAAGPLFLADRRPGPGRPPREGDLCPVTGRGRLSYERAEYLFKRATGLTLGALRK
;
A
#
# COMPACT_ATOMS: atom_id res chain seq x y z
N MET A 1 44.31 8.17 9.86
CA MET A 1 44.58 7.33 11.05
C MET A 1 43.55 6.23 11.04
N VAL A 2 43.97 4.96 10.95
CA VAL A 2 43.06 3.82 11.03
C VAL A 2 42.45 3.82 12.43
N ASP A 3 41.13 3.77 12.53
CA ASP A 3 40.46 3.59 13.81
C ASP A 3 40.72 2.16 14.29
N VAL A 4 41.69 2.03 15.21
CA VAL A 4 42.14 0.75 15.78
C VAL A 4 40.98 0.02 16.44
N HIS A 5 40.07 0.72 17.12
CA HIS A 5 38.94 0.10 17.81
C HIS A 5 37.97 -0.51 16.80
N ARG A 6 37.61 0.24 15.75
CA ARG A 6 36.72 -0.24 14.70
C ARG A 6 37.32 -1.41 13.91
N THR A 7 38.63 -1.36 13.67
CA THR A 7 39.33 -2.42 12.93
C THR A 7 39.45 -3.68 13.77
N LEU A 8 39.72 -3.55 15.06
CA LEU A 8 39.74 -4.67 16.01
C LEU A 8 38.36 -5.30 16.15
N ASP A 9 37.29 -4.51 16.28
CA ASP A 9 35.92 -5.02 16.36
C ASP A 9 35.53 -5.82 15.11
N ALA A 10 35.82 -5.28 13.92
CA ALA A 10 35.58 -5.96 12.66
C ALA A 10 36.40 -7.26 12.52
N ALA A 11 37.68 -7.22 12.89
CA ALA A 11 38.56 -8.39 12.87
C ALA A 11 38.09 -9.48 13.84
N TRP A 12 37.67 -9.07 15.05
CA TRP A 12 37.15 -9.97 16.06
C TRP A 12 35.85 -10.64 15.61
N LYS A 13 34.87 -9.90 15.09
CA LYS A 13 33.62 -10.47 14.56
C LYS A 13 33.86 -11.54 13.48
N LEU A 14 34.92 -11.40 12.68
CA LEU A 14 35.29 -12.38 11.65
C LEU A 14 36.11 -13.57 12.18
N ALA A 15 36.84 -13.41 13.28
CA ALA A 15 37.80 -14.38 13.79
C ALA A 15 37.34 -15.11 15.08
N ALA A 16 36.41 -14.53 15.85
CA ALA A 16 36.03 -14.96 17.19
C ALA A 16 35.74 -16.47 17.27
N ALA A 17 34.85 -16.97 16.39
CA ALA A 17 34.48 -18.38 16.37
C ALA A 17 35.68 -19.31 16.13
N ARG A 18 36.58 -18.94 15.20
CA ARG A 18 37.77 -19.73 14.88
C ARG A 18 38.79 -19.71 16.03
N VAL A 19 38.99 -18.54 16.65
CA VAL A 19 39.91 -18.39 17.78
C VAL A 19 39.39 -19.15 19.00
N VAL A 20 38.17 -18.88 19.42
CA VAL A 20 37.57 -19.49 20.62
C VAL A 20 37.37 -21.00 20.41
N GLY A 21 36.97 -21.45 19.22
CA GLY A 21 36.82 -22.87 18.91
C GLY A 21 38.15 -23.62 19.02
N ALA A 22 39.21 -23.09 18.39
CA ALA A 22 40.54 -23.68 18.47
C ALA A 22 41.08 -23.72 19.91
N LEU A 23 40.85 -22.66 20.69
CA LEU A 23 41.26 -22.62 22.10
C LEU A 23 40.44 -23.56 22.97
N THR A 24 39.14 -23.69 22.73
CA THR A 24 38.25 -24.60 23.47
C THR A 24 38.74 -26.04 23.31
N ARG A 25 39.18 -26.43 22.11
CA ARG A 25 39.82 -27.73 21.88
C ARG A 25 41.13 -27.88 22.66
N MET A 26 41.97 -26.85 22.71
CA MET A 26 43.27 -26.88 23.40
C MET A 26 43.14 -26.98 24.92
N VAL A 27 42.19 -26.25 25.54
CA VAL A 27 42.10 -26.15 27.00
C VAL A 27 40.96 -26.95 27.61
N GLY A 28 40.03 -27.46 26.79
CA GLY A 28 38.90 -28.28 27.22
C GLY A 28 37.78 -27.52 27.95
N ASP A 29 37.85 -26.18 28.00
CA ASP A 29 36.91 -25.32 28.72
C ASP A 29 36.63 -24.05 27.91
N VAL A 30 35.35 -23.82 27.58
CA VAL A 30 34.93 -22.68 26.75
C VAL A 30 35.03 -21.34 27.48
N GLY A 31 34.85 -21.32 28.80
CA GLY A 31 35.01 -20.13 29.62
C GLY A 31 36.45 -19.67 29.62
N LEU A 32 37.37 -20.58 29.92
CA LEU A 32 38.82 -20.34 29.88
C LEU A 32 39.30 -19.98 28.46
N ALA A 33 38.76 -20.64 27.43
CA ALA A 33 39.09 -20.33 26.05
C ALA A 33 38.70 -18.88 25.67
N GLU A 34 37.51 -18.41 26.08
CA GLU A 34 37.12 -17.01 25.83
C GLU A 34 38.02 -16.04 26.60
N GLU A 35 38.34 -16.30 27.87
CA GLU A 35 39.24 -15.44 28.67
C GLU A 35 40.61 -15.28 27.99
N LEU A 36 41.21 -16.38 27.54
CA LEU A 36 42.50 -16.37 26.83
C LEU A 36 42.41 -15.66 25.47
N ALA A 37 41.25 -15.71 24.81
CA ALA A 37 41.03 -14.96 23.58
C ALA A 37 40.86 -13.45 23.85
N GLN A 38 40.22 -13.08 24.97
CA GLN A 38 40.12 -11.69 25.41
C GLN A 38 41.48 -11.10 25.77
N ASP A 39 42.38 -11.87 26.37
CA ASP A 39 43.78 -11.45 26.59
C ASP A 39 44.49 -11.07 25.27
N ALA A 40 44.16 -11.74 24.16
CA ALA A 40 44.70 -11.39 22.85
C ALA A 40 44.11 -10.07 22.30
N LEU A 41 42.84 -9.76 22.60
CA LEU A 41 42.24 -8.47 22.28
C LEU A 41 42.87 -7.34 23.10
N VAL A 42 43.14 -7.56 24.39
CA VAL A 42 43.86 -6.60 25.24
C VAL A 42 45.24 -6.33 24.68
N ALA A 43 45.98 -7.37 24.29
CA ALA A 43 47.28 -7.22 23.64
C ALA A 43 47.20 -6.41 22.33
N ALA A 44 46.15 -6.60 21.53
CA ALA A 44 45.93 -5.80 20.32
C ALA A 44 45.71 -4.31 20.64
N LEU A 45 44.88 -4.01 21.65
CA LEU A 45 44.60 -2.64 22.08
C LEU A 45 45.84 -1.93 22.66
N GLU A 46 46.77 -2.67 23.25
CA GLU A 46 48.03 -2.11 23.76
C GLU A 46 49.07 -1.92 22.64
N GLN A 47 49.13 -2.84 21.68
CA GLN A 47 50.21 -2.89 20.70
C GLN A 47 49.89 -2.13 19.40
N TRP A 48 48.69 -2.28 18.83
CA TRP A 48 48.36 -1.72 17.52
C TRP A 48 48.38 -0.19 17.45
N PRO A 49 48.03 0.56 18.52
CA PRO A 49 48.19 2.02 18.50
C PRO A 49 49.64 2.49 18.38
N ARG A 50 50.61 1.67 18.82
CA ARG A 50 52.05 1.99 18.77
C ARG A 50 52.71 1.47 17.49
N ASP A 51 52.43 0.22 17.13
CA ASP A 51 53.14 -0.52 16.09
C ASP A 51 52.38 -0.52 14.74
N GLY A 52 51.14 -0.02 14.73
CA GLY A 52 50.23 -0.11 13.59
C GLY A 52 49.38 -1.38 13.61
N VAL A 53 48.29 -1.37 12.84
CA VAL A 53 47.42 -2.54 12.67
C VAL A 53 48.09 -3.53 11.71
N PRO A 54 48.22 -4.83 12.07
CA PRO A 54 48.79 -5.85 11.19
C PRO A 54 47.99 -6.03 9.88
N ASP A 55 48.65 -6.48 8.81
CA ASP A 55 48.01 -6.75 7.51
C ASP A 55 46.90 -7.81 7.58
N ASN A 56 47.07 -8.81 8.47
CA ASN A 56 46.03 -9.80 8.79
C ASN A 56 45.73 -9.79 10.29
N PRO A 57 44.84 -8.89 10.75
CA PRO A 57 44.49 -8.75 12.17
C PRO A 57 43.95 -10.06 12.79
N GLY A 58 43.14 -10.82 12.04
CA GLY A 58 42.55 -12.07 12.53
C GLY A 58 43.57 -13.19 12.75
N ALA A 59 44.54 -13.33 11.85
CA ALA A 59 45.64 -14.28 12.01
C ALA A 59 46.56 -13.91 13.19
N TRP A 60 46.81 -12.60 13.37
CA TRP A 60 47.54 -12.09 14.51
C TRP A 60 46.86 -12.43 15.83
N LEU A 61 45.55 -12.15 15.94
CA LEU A 61 44.75 -12.47 17.13
C LEU A 61 44.78 -13.97 17.45
N THR A 62 44.60 -14.81 16.43
CA THR A 62 44.66 -16.27 16.57
C THR A 62 46.02 -16.73 17.12
N THR A 63 47.11 -16.16 16.61
CA THR A 63 48.47 -16.51 17.01
C THR A 63 48.73 -16.13 18.47
N VAL A 64 48.36 -14.90 18.86
CA VAL A 64 48.54 -14.42 20.23
C VAL A 64 47.69 -15.25 21.20
N ALA A 65 46.43 -15.51 20.86
CA ALA A 65 45.54 -16.31 21.70
C ALA A 65 46.06 -17.75 21.90
N LYS A 66 46.55 -18.41 20.84
CA LYS A 66 47.18 -19.74 20.93
C LYS A 66 48.42 -19.74 21.83
N ARG A 67 49.27 -18.71 21.75
CA ARG A 67 50.44 -18.57 22.64
C ARG A 67 50.02 -18.44 24.11
N ARG A 68 49.01 -17.59 24.40
CA ARG A 68 48.45 -17.43 25.75
C ARG A 68 47.93 -18.75 26.32
N ALA A 69 47.25 -19.55 25.49
CA ALA A 69 46.76 -20.87 25.90
C ALA A 69 47.89 -21.86 26.20
N LEU A 70 48.94 -21.92 25.36
CA LEU A 70 50.12 -22.75 25.63
C LEU A 70 50.82 -22.33 26.94
N ASP A 71 50.97 -21.02 27.18
CA ASP A 71 51.57 -20.51 28.41
C ASP A 71 50.73 -20.82 29.65
N HIS A 72 49.39 -20.81 29.52
CA HIS A 72 48.50 -21.27 30.57
C HIS A 72 48.69 -22.77 30.87
N LEU A 73 48.70 -23.63 29.85
CA LEU A 73 48.91 -25.08 29.99
C LEU A 73 50.28 -25.42 30.59
N ARG A 74 51.34 -24.68 30.20
CA ARG A 74 52.70 -24.78 30.77
C ARG A 74 52.70 -24.53 32.27
N ARG A 75 52.08 -23.41 32.70
CA ARG A 75 52.01 -23.01 34.11
C ARG A 75 51.17 -23.97 34.96
N ALA A 76 50.12 -24.56 34.37
CA ALA A 76 49.29 -25.55 35.04
C ALA A 76 49.96 -26.94 35.21
N LYS A 77 51.22 -27.13 34.77
CA LYS A 77 51.93 -28.42 34.73
C LYS A 77 51.16 -29.54 34.00
N ARG A 78 50.20 -29.18 33.13
CA ARG A 78 49.38 -30.12 32.35
C ARG A 78 50.09 -30.65 31.09
N ILE A 79 51.38 -30.35 30.93
CA ILE A 79 52.22 -30.71 29.77
C ILE A 79 52.92 -32.08 29.94
N VAL A 80 52.49 -32.94 30.86
CA VAL A 80 53.08 -34.29 30.98
C VAL A 80 52.52 -35.29 29.92
N ALA A 81 51.67 -34.85 28.98
CA ALA A 81 51.22 -35.70 27.87
C ALA A 81 51.01 -34.96 26.53
N ALA A 82 51.60 -33.77 26.32
CA ALA A 82 51.41 -33.00 25.09
C ALA A 82 52.53 -33.22 24.03
N GLY A 83 53.35 -34.26 24.21
CA GLY A 83 54.48 -34.58 23.32
C GLY A 83 54.12 -35.41 22.09
N GLU A 84 52.88 -35.90 21.97
CA GLU A 84 52.45 -36.74 20.83
C GLU A 84 51.48 -36.03 19.85
N GLU A 85 50.93 -34.87 20.22
CA GLU A 85 49.91 -34.16 19.42
C GLU A 85 50.46 -33.09 18.46
N GLU A 86 51.78 -32.88 18.43
CA GLU A 86 52.41 -31.98 17.44
C GLU A 86 52.23 -32.48 15.99
N ARG A 87 51.76 -33.73 15.81
CA ARG A 87 51.39 -34.33 14.51
C ARG A 87 49.93 -34.15 14.09
N ALA A 88 49.07 -33.53 14.93
CA ALA A 88 47.64 -33.31 14.62
C ALA A 88 47.30 -31.84 14.29
N GLN A 89 48.28 -31.05 13.86
CA GLN A 89 48.11 -29.62 13.58
C GLN A 89 47.36 -29.29 12.27
N ASP A 90 46.89 -30.31 11.53
CA ASP A 90 46.03 -30.17 10.34
C ASP A 90 44.56 -30.58 10.60
N ALA A 91 44.07 -30.42 11.83
CA ALA A 91 42.63 -30.48 12.06
C ALA A 91 41.96 -29.23 11.46
N ASP A 92 41.12 -29.44 10.45
CA ASP A 92 40.43 -28.41 9.68
C ASP A 92 39.79 -27.35 10.60
N SER A 93 40.10 -26.07 10.35
CA SER A 93 39.56 -24.95 11.13
C SER A 93 38.02 -24.90 11.09
N GLY A 94 37.40 -25.52 10.07
CA GLY A 94 35.95 -25.71 10.00
C GLY A 94 35.38 -26.57 11.14
N ASP A 95 36.07 -27.65 11.52
CA ASP A 95 35.64 -28.59 12.57
C ASP A 95 35.59 -27.91 13.96
N ASP A 96 36.54 -27.01 14.25
CA ASP A 96 36.54 -26.26 15.51
C ASP A 96 35.37 -25.28 15.63
N VAL A 97 35.02 -24.60 14.53
CA VAL A 97 33.85 -23.71 14.50
C VAL A 97 32.57 -24.52 14.68
N LEU A 98 32.45 -25.66 13.99
CA LEU A 98 31.28 -26.54 14.13
C LEU A 98 31.12 -27.04 15.57
N ARG A 99 32.22 -27.48 16.20
CA ARG A 99 32.23 -27.88 17.62
C ARG A 99 31.81 -26.75 18.55
N LEU A 100 32.31 -25.54 18.34
CA LEU A 100 31.93 -24.38 19.14
C LEU A 100 30.44 -24.06 18.99
N VAL A 101 29.90 -24.13 17.78
CA VAL A 101 28.47 -23.92 17.51
C VAL A 101 27.63 -24.96 18.24
N PHE A 102 28.00 -26.24 18.15
CA PHE A 102 27.31 -27.31 18.87
C PHE A 102 27.35 -27.13 20.38
N LEU A 103 28.50 -26.74 20.92
CA LEU A 103 28.67 -26.46 22.34
C LEU A 103 27.79 -25.29 22.79
N ALA A 104 27.79 -24.19 22.03
CA ALA A 104 26.96 -23.02 22.33
C ALA A 104 25.46 -23.34 22.24
N CYS A 105 25.09 -24.30 21.40
CA CYS A 105 23.72 -24.77 21.24
C CYS A 105 23.39 -26.04 22.05
N HIS A 106 24.20 -26.38 23.06
CA HIS A 106 24.00 -27.62 23.80
C HIS A 106 22.64 -27.63 24.54
N PRO A 107 21.86 -28.74 24.51
CA PRO A 107 20.52 -28.79 25.09
C PRO A 107 20.49 -28.66 26.62
N VAL A 108 21.62 -28.86 27.32
CA VAL A 108 21.73 -28.55 28.76
C VAL A 108 21.45 -27.07 29.05
N LEU A 109 21.68 -26.21 28.06
CA LEU A 109 21.47 -24.78 28.17
C LEU A 109 20.02 -24.43 27.85
N PRO A 110 19.33 -23.65 28.68
CA PRO A 110 18.08 -23.00 28.31
C PRO A 110 18.23 -22.18 27.02
N THR A 111 17.16 -22.04 26.23
CA THR A 111 17.18 -21.36 24.93
C THR A 111 17.78 -19.95 24.99
N VAL A 112 17.42 -19.15 26.01
CA VAL A 112 17.97 -17.80 26.20
C VAL A 112 19.48 -17.77 26.45
N GLN A 113 20.03 -18.85 27.01
CA GLN A 113 21.47 -19.02 27.21
C GLN A 113 22.14 -19.47 25.92
N ARG A 114 21.53 -20.40 25.17
CA ARG A 114 22.03 -20.81 23.84
C ARG A 114 22.16 -19.62 22.90
N VAL A 115 21.11 -18.81 22.79
CA VAL A 115 21.11 -17.61 21.93
C VAL A 115 22.19 -16.62 22.36
N ALA A 116 22.26 -16.27 23.65
CA ALA A 116 23.26 -15.32 24.14
C ALA A 116 24.69 -15.82 23.96
N LEU A 117 24.95 -17.10 24.23
CA LEU A 117 26.27 -17.70 24.10
C LEU A 117 26.70 -17.82 22.63
N THR A 118 25.79 -18.20 21.72
CA THR A 118 26.06 -18.25 20.27
C THR A 118 26.39 -16.85 19.73
N LEU A 119 25.61 -15.84 20.07
CA LEU A 119 25.88 -14.46 19.65
C LEU A 119 27.21 -13.93 20.21
N LYS A 120 27.55 -14.29 21.45
CA LYS A 120 28.81 -13.84 22.07
C LYS A 120 30.03 -14.53 21.46
N LEU A 121 30.02 -15.86 21.39
CA LEU A 121 31.21 -16.66 21.06
C LEU A 121 31.36 -16.91 19.56
N VAL A 122 30.25 -17.19 18.86
CA VAL A 122 30.27 -17.55 17.44
C VAL A 122 30.15 -16.31 16.56
N CYS A 123 29.33 -15.36 16.97
CA CYS A 123 29.12 -14.11 16.23
C CYS A 123 30.08 -12.99 16.63
N GLY A 124 30.73 -13.11 17.79
CA GLY A 124 31.67 -12.11 18.29
C GLY A 124 31.00 -10.81 18.73
N LEU A 125 29.69 -10.80 18.98
CA LEU A 125 28.99 -9.61 19.46
C LEU A 125 29.40 -9.28 20.91
N THR A 126 29.43 -7.99 21.23
CA THR A 126 29.63 -7.56 22.62
C THR A 126 28.38 -7.81 23.48
N THR A 127 28.55 -7.79 24.79
CA THR A 127 27.42 -7.96 25.73
C THR A 127 26.41 -6.82 25.55
N GLU A 128 26.89 -5.61 25.29
CA GLU A 128 26.11 -4.40 25.06
C GLU A 128 25.35 -4.47 23.73
N GLU A 129 25.98 -5.00 22.68
CA GLU A 129 25.33 -5.21 21.38
C GLU A 129 24.17 -6.20 21.51
N ILE A 130 24.38 -7.32 22.21
CA ILE A 130 23.33 -8.32 22.46
C ILE A 130 22.23 -7.71 23.34
N ALA A 131 22.59 -7.00 24.40
CA ALA A 131 21.62 -6.36 25.31
C ALA A 131 20.71 -5.38 24.57
N ARG A 132 21.30 -4.51 23.74
CA ARG A 132 20.57 -3.59 22.86
C ARG A 132 19.69 -4.36 21.86
N ALA A 133 20.22 -5.42 21.28
CA ALA A 133 19.52 -6.23 20.29
C ALA A 133 18.40 -7.10 20.86
N PHE A 134 18.21 -7.19 22.19
CA PHE A 134 17.10 -7.89 22.85
C PHE A 134 16.33 -6.99 23.83
N LEU A 135 16.67 -5.69 23.92
CA LEU A 135 16.09 -4.71 24.83
C LEU A 135 16.08 -5.19 26.30
N VAL A 136 17.19 -5.78 26.71
CA VAL A 136 17.42 -6.17 28.11
C VAL A 136 18.69 -5.49 28.63
N ASP A 137 18.87 -5.49 29.95
CA ASP A 137 20.06 -4.92 30.56
C ASP A 137 21.33 -5.75 30.25
N ALA A 138 22.47 -5.08 30.08
CA ALA A 138 23.76 -5.71 29.78
C ALA A 138 24.19 -6.73 30.84
N ARG A 139 23.86 -6.48 32.12
CA ARG A 139 24.10 -7.42 33.22
C ARG A 139 23.29 -8.71 33.04
N THR A 140 22.06 -8.62 32.53
CA THR A 140 21.23 -9.80 32.27
C THR A 140 21.87 -10.69 31.21
N ILE A 141 22.44 -10.11 30.16
CA ILE A 141 23.18 -10.88 29.13
C ILE A 141 24.47 -11.46 29.72
N ALA A 142 25.25 -10.67 30.46
CA ALA A 142 26.46 -11.15 31.12
C ALA A 142 26.16 -12.36 32.04
N ASP A 143 25.09 -12.29 32.84
CA ASP A 143 24.65 -13.37 33.71
C ASP A 143 24.18 -14.61 32.94
N ARG A 144 23.55 -14.44 31.77
CA ARG A 144 23.16 -15.55 30.88
C ARG A 144 24.40 -16.26 30.33
N VAL A 145 25.36 -15.50 29.79
CA VAL A 145 26.61 -16.04 29.24
C VAL A 145 27.43 -16.73 30.33
N ALA A 146 27.60 -16.09 31.49
CA ALA A 146 28.37 -16.66 32.60
C ALA A 146 27.75 -17.95 33.15
N ARG A 147 26.41 -18.03 33.23
CA ARG A 147 25.70 -19.27 33.61
C ARG A 147 25.87 -20.35 32.55
N ALA A 148 25.78 -19.98 31.27
CA ALA A 148 25.94 -20.93 30.18
C ALA A 148 27.32 -21.58 30.19
N LYS A 149 28.38 -20.78 30.31
CA LYS A 149 29.77 -21.28 30.42
C LYS A 149 29.95 -22.23 31.61
N ARG A 150 29.44 -21.86 32.79
CA ARG A 150 29.51 -22.70 33.99
C ARG A 150 28.79 -24.03 33.83
N ALA A 151 27.62 -24.02 33.17
CA ALA A 151 26.90 -25.25 32.87
C ALA A 151 27.68 -26.14 31.90
N LEU A 152 28.31 -25.57 30.87
CA LEU A 152 29.12 -26.32 29.91
C LEU A 152 30.43 -26.85 30.48
N ALA A 153 31.06 -26.16 31.42
CA ALA A 153 32.29 -26.62 32.07
C ALA A 153 32.08 -27.91 32.90
N ALA A 154 30.84 -28.19 33.30
CA ALA A 154 30.47 -29.42 34.00
C ALA A 154 30.12 -30.58 33.04
N GLU A 155 30.00 -30.32 31.74
CA GLU A 155 29.66 -31.32 30.73
C GLU A 155 30.92 -31.91 30.06
N PRO A 156 30.96 -33.23 29.80
CA PRO A 156 32.07 -33.83 29.09
C PRO A 156 32.15 -33.30 27.64
N PRO A 157 33.36 -33.04 27.10
CA PRO A 157 33.59 -32.35 25.81
C PRO A 157 33.19 -33.16 24.55
N ARG A 158 32.29 -34.14 24.66
CA ARG A 158 31.93 -35.10 23.61
C ARG A 158 30.44 -35.18 23.28
N ALA A 159 29.58 -34.38 23.90
CA ALA A 159 28.17 -34.38 23.51
C ALA A 159 28.04 -33.77 22.10
N ALA A 160 27.96 -34.64 21.09
CA ALA A 160 27.63 -34.26 19.73
C ALA A 160 26.36 -33.40 19.78
N GLY A 161 26.48 -32.12 19.44
CA GLY A 161 25.34 -31.23 19.46
C GLY A 161 24.31 -31.70 18.44
N GLN A 162 23.03 -31.60 18.80
CA GLN A 162 21.97 -31.94 17.87
C GLN A 162 21.84 -30.81 16.84
N LEU A 163 22.06 -31.11 15.56
CA LEU A 163 21.86 -30.17 14.45
C LEU A 163 20.50 -29.47 14.50
N GLY A 164 19.47 -30.11 15.08
CA GLY A 164 18.17 -29.50 15.35
C GLY A 164 18.25 -28.26 16.23
N SER A 165 18.96 -28.34 17.36
CA SER A 165 19.10 -27.20 18.29
C SER A 165 19.91 -26.06 17.68
N VAL A 166 20.89 -26.35 16.82
CA VAL A 166 21.66 -25.31 16.12
C VAL A 166 20.76 -24.55 15.14
N ARG A 167 20.01 -25.28 14.31
CA ARG A 167 19.04 -24.70 13.37
C ARG A 167 17.99 -23.85 14.10
N GLU A 168 17.47 -24.35 15.22
CA GLU A 168 16.52 -23.62 16.07
C GLU A 168 17.10 -22.28 16.54
N VAL A 169 18.30 -22.29 17.12
CA VAL A 169 18.95 -21.06 17.63
C VAL A 169 19.21 -20.05 16.51
N ILE A 170 19.73 -20.50 15.37
CA ILE A 170 19.96 -19.63 14.20
C ILE A 170 18.63 -19.00 13.75
N TYR A 171 17.57 -19.80 13.65
CA TYR A 171 16.27 -19.30 13.22
C TYR A 171 15.62 -18.35 14.24
N LEU A 172 15.80 -18.59 15.54
CA LEU A 172 15.34 -17.67 16.59
C LEU A 172 16.04 -16.31 16.50
N VAL A 173 17.36 -16.30 16.29
CA VAL A 173 18.11 -15.05 16.07
C VAL A 173 17.61 -14.34 14.81
N PHE A 174 17.37 -15.09 13.73
CA PHE A 174 16.81 -14.52 12.50
C PHE A 174 15.43 -13.90 12.72
N ASN A 175 14.52 -14.62 13.39
CA ASN A 175 13.16 -14.17 13.64
C ASN A 175 13.13 -12.89 14.50
N GLU A 176 13.95 -12.83 15.56
CA GLU A 176 14.08 -11.61 16.37
C GLU A 176 14.65 -10.43 15.55
N GLY A 177 15.51 -10.72 14.57
CA GLY A 177 15.96 -9.72 13.60
C GLY A 177 14.88 -9.28 12.61
N TYR A 178 14.04 -10.21 12.18
CA TYR A 178 13.11 -10.03 11.05
C TYR A 178 11.74 -9.48 11.45
N SER A 179 11.36 -9.72 12.70
CA SER A 179 10.15 -9.18 13.34
C SER A 179 10.49 -9.02 14.82
N ALA A 180 10.99 -7.84 15.19
CA ALA A 180 11.45 -7.59 16.55
C ALA A 180 10.28 -7.71 17.54
N THR A 181 10.46 -8.55 18.56
CA THR A 181 9.38 -8.85 19.52
C THR A 181 8.97 -7.62 20.34
N SER A 182 9.88 -6.65 20.51
CA SER A 182 9.66 -5.45 21.32
C SER A 182 10.43 -4.23 20.81
N GLY A 183 10.07 -3.04 21.31
CA GLY A 183 10.74 -1.78 21.02
C GLY A 183 10.18 -1.02 19.82
N ASP A 184 10.93 -0.02 19.35
CA ASP A 184 10.42 0.94 18.37
C ASP A 184 10.54 0.45 16.91
N ASP A 185 11.63 -0.25 16.59
CA ASP A 185 11.91 -0.71 15.24
C ASP A 185 11.24 -2.06 14.95
N LEU A 186 10.69 -2.21 13.73
CA LEU A 186 10.13 -3.49 13.25
C LEU A 186 11.24 -4.53 12.94
N LEU A 187 12.40 -4.04 12.52
CA LEU A 187 13.53 -4.85 12.05
C LEU A 187 14.78 -4.54 12.86
N ARG A 188 15.58 -5.57 13.15
CA ARG A 188 16.96 -5.45 13.65
C ARG A 188 17.90 -6.09 12.61
N PRO A 189 18.26 -5.36 11.52
CA PRO A 189 18.99 -5.92 10.38
C PRO A 189 20.30 -6.61 10.76
N GLY A 190 20.98 -6.12 11.81
CA GLY A 190 22.21 -6.73 12.33
C GLY A 190 22.03 -8.20 12.72
N LEU A 191 20.92 -8.54 13.40
CA LEU A 191 20.62 -9.93 13.79
C LEU A 191 20.29 -10.79 12.57
N CYS A 192 19.54 -10.27 11.60
CA CYS A 192 19.25 -10.98 10.34
C CYS A 192 20.53 -11.33 9.58
N LEU A 193 21.43 -10.35 9.43
CA LEU A 193 22.70 -10.54 8.74
C LEU A 193 23.57 -11.58 9.46
N GLU A 194 23.57 -11.55 10.79
CA GLU A 194 24.35 -12.48 11.58
C GLU A 194 23.79 -13.91 11.51
N ALA A 195 22.48 -14.09 11.61
CA ALA A 195 21.85 -15.39 11.42
C ALA A 195 22.06 -15.95 10.00
N LEU A 196 22.00 -15.10 8.96
CA LEU A 196 22.34 -15.49 7.59
C LEU A 196 23.80 -15.93 7.46
N ARG A 197 24.72 -15.21 8.11
CA ARG A 197 26.14 -15.58 8.15
C ARG A 197 26.32 -16.96 8.79
N LEU A 198 25.72 -17.19 9.96
CA LEU A 198 25.77 -18.47 10.65
C LEU A 198 25.16 -19.61 9.84
N GLY A 199 23.99 -19.38 9.23
CA GLY A 199 23.34 -20.39 8.39
C GLY A 199 24.19 -20.80 7.20
N ARG A 200 24.84 -19.84 6.52
CA ARG A 200 25.75 -20.13 5.40
C ARG A 200 26.98 -20.92 5.84
N VAL A 201 27.60 -20.53 6.96
CA VAL A 201 28.73 -21.28 7.55
C VAL A 201 28.29 -22.71 7.89
N LEU A 202 27.11 -22.89 8.49
CA LEU A 202 26.59 -24.23 8.80
C LEU A 202 26.34 -25.06 7.53
N ALA A 203 25.84 -24.45 6.44
CA ALA A 203 25.62 -25.12 5.17
C ALA A 203 26.92 -25.54 4.46
N GLU A 204 28.02 -24.85 4.71
CA GLU A 204 29.36 -25.26 4.24
C GLU A 204 29.93 -26.41 5.08
N LEU A 205 29.70 -26.38 6.40
CA LEU A 205 30.18 -27.40 7.33
C LEU A 205 29.39 -28.71 7.26
N VAL A 206 28.12 -28.64 6.88
CA VAL A 206 27.20 -29.79 6.81
C VAL A 206 26.47 -29.79 5.46
N PRO A 207 27.20 -30.03 4.34
CA PRO A 207 26.67 -29.83 3.00
C PRO A 207 25.58 -30.84 2.61
N ASP A 208 25.53 -32.00 3.26
CA ASP A 208 24.60 -33.08 2.94
C ASP A 208 23.28 -33.02 3.72
N ASP A 209 23.11 -32.09 4.66
CA ASP A 209 21.86 -31.95 5.45
C ASP A 209 20.84 -31.07 4.72
N PRO A 210 19.69 -31.62 4.27
CA PRO A 210 18.69 -30.86 3.53
C PRO A 210 18.05 -29.73 4.34
N GLU A 211 17.91 -29.90 5.65
CA GLU A 211 17.23 -28.93 6.52
C GLU A 211 18.11 -27.72 6.84
N VAL A 212 19.43 -27.88 6.84
CA VAL A 212 20.37 -26.75 6.90
C VAL A 212 20.20 -25.87 5.65
N HIS A 213 20.17 -26.47 4.45
CA HIS A 213 19.90 -25.73 3.22
C HIS A 213 18.49 -25.15 3.18
N GLY A 214 17.50 -25.87 3.71
CA GLY A 214 16.13 -25.37 3.89
C GLY A 214 16.08 -24.12 4.78
N LEU A 215 16.79 -24.14 5.91
CA LEU A 215 16.87 -22.99 6.81
C LEU A 215 17.53 -21.78 6.15
N VAL A 216 18.66 -21.99 5.46
CA VAL A 216 19.32 -20.91 4.70
C VAL A 216 18.37 -20.36 3.63
N ALA A 217 17.70 -21.23 2.87
CA ALA A 217 16.74 -20.81 1.85
C ALA A 217 15.62 -19.95 2.44
N LEU A 218 15.03 -20.38 3.56
CA LEU A 218 13.99 -19.64 4.27
C LEU A 218 14.46 -18.24 4.67
N MET A 219 15.61 -18.13 5.32
CA MET A 219 16.16 -16.86 5.78
C MET A 219 16.50 -15.93 4.62
N GLU A 220 17.14 -16.43 3.55
CA GLU A 220 17.50 -15.64 2.36
C GLU A 220 16.24 -15.07 1.68
N LEU A 221 15.21 -15.91 1.50
CA LEU A 221 13.95 -15.51 0.87
C LEU A 221 13.20 -14.51 1.74
N GLN A 222 13.16 -14.69 3.06
CA GLN A 222 12.54 -13.72 3.97
C GLN A 222 13.31 -12.39 3.97
N ALA A 223 14.64 -12.44 4.12
CA ALA A 223 15.51 -11.27 4.17
C ALA A 223 15.49 -10.46 2.87
N SER A 224 15.23 -11.10 1.72
CA SER A 224 15.12 -10.42 0.43
C SER A 224 14.11 -9.26 0.43
N ARG A 225 13.10 -9.32 1.30
CA ARG A 225 12.03 -8.33 1.37
C ARG A 225 12.30 -7.21 2.36
N SER A 226 13.42 -7.22 3.09
CA SER A 226 13.65 -6.34 4.24
C SER A 226 13.46 -4.85 3.89
N ALA A 227 13.93 -4.43 2.72
CA ALA A 227 13.79 -3.05 2.25
C ALA A 227 12.35 -2.65 1.89
N ALA A 228 11.44 -3.60 1.71
CA ALA A 228 10.04 -3.35 1.36
C ALA A 228 9.08 -3.50 2.55
N ARG A 229 9.56 -3.95 3.72
CA ARG A 229 8.73 -4.22 4.91
C ARG A 229 8.33 -2.97 5.68
N THR A 230 9.07 -1.88 5.50
CA THR A 230 8.77 -0.61 6.15
C THR A 230 8.56 0.50 5.13
N GLY A 231 7.62 1.39 5.44
CA GLY A 231 7.42 2.63 4.69
C GLY A 231 8.40 3.74 5.12
N PRO A 232 8.27 4.94 4.54
CA PRO A 232 9.21 6.04 4.78
C PRO A 232 9.30 6.48 6.26
N GLY A 233 8.24 6.27 7.04
CA GLY A 233 8.17 6.59 8.47
C GLY A 233 8.49 5.41 9.38
N GLY A 234 8.99 4.29 8.85
CA GLY A 234 9.26 3.07 9.63
C GLY A 234 8.03 2.20 9.91
N GLU A 235 6.87 2.55 9.34
CA GLU A 235 5.63 1.82 9.53
C GLU A 235 5.63 0.46 8.83
N PRO A 236 5.02 -0.59 9.41
CA PRO A 236 4.94 -1.90 8.78
C PRO A 236 4.11 -1.88 7.49
N VAL A 237 4.58 -2.58 6.46
CA VAL A 237 3.89 -2.77 5.17
C VAL A 237 3.50 -4.24 5.02
N ARG A 238 2.20 -4.51 4.83
CA ARG A 238 1.69 -5.89 4.70
C ARG A 238 2.22 -6.54 3.43
N LEU A 239 2.41 -7.86 3.47
CA LEU A 239 3.09 -8.59 2.40
C LEU A 239 2.53 -8.34 0.98
N HIS A 240 1.20 -8.24 0.83
CA HIS A 240 0.56 -7.99 -0.47
C HIS A 240 0.68 -6.54 -0.95
N GLU A 241 1.03 -5.61 -0.05
CA GLU A 241 1.23 -4.18 -0.35
C GLU A 241 2.70 -3.83 -0.61
N GLN A 242 3.61 -4.77 -0.32
CA GLN A 242 5.04 -4.55 -0.51
C GLN A 242 5.38 -4.39 -1.99
N ASN A 243 6.13 -3.35 -2.31
CA ASN A 243 6.70 -3.19 -3.64
C ASN A 243 7.75 -4.28 -3.90
N ARG A 244 7.38 -5.31 -4.66
CA ARG A 244 8.26 -6.44 -5.03
C ARG A 244 9.48 -6.02 -5.85
N GLY A 245 9.43 -4.87 -6.54
CA GLY A 245 10.59 -4.29 -7.22
C GLY A 245 11.70 -3.84 -6.26
N ARG A 246 11.41 -3.68 -4.96
CA ARG A 246 12.40 -3.39 -3.91
C ARG A 246 12.95 -4.67 -3.26
N TRP A 247 12.54 -5.86 -3.69
CA TRP A 247 13.05 -7.11 -3.14
C TRP A 247 14.43 -7.42 -3.73
N ASP A 248 15.36 -7.82 -2.85
CA ASP A 248 16.73 -8.14 -3.21
C ASP A 248 16.80 -9.41 -4.05
N GLN A 249 17.08 -9.23 -5.34
CA GLN A 249 17.14 -10.31 -6.32
C GLN A 249 18.32 -11.26 -6.09
N LEU A 250 19.40 -10.80 -5.46
CA LEU A 250 20.54 -11.66 -5.13
C LEU A 250 20.16 -12.63 -4.01
N LEU A 251 19.52 -12.13 -2.95
CA LEU A 251 19.03 -12.98 -1.85
C LEU A 251 17.96 -13.96 -2.34
N ILE A 252 17.06 -13.53 -3.23
CA ILE A 252 16.08 -14.45 -3.86
C ILE A 252 16.80 -15.59 -4.60
N ARG A 253 17.77 -15.27 -5.47
CA ARG A 253 18.53 -16.30 -6.22
C ARG A 253 19.29 -17.25 -5.29
N ARG A 254 19.91 -16.73 -4.23
CA ARG A 254 20.58 -17.54 -3.20
C ARG A 254 19.61 -18.46 -2.48
N GLY A 255 18.45 -17.95 -2.12
CA GLY A 255 17.38 -18.72 -1.48
C GLY A 255 16.88 -19.87 -2.35
N PHE A 256 16.60 -19.61 -3.63
CA PHE A 256 16.25 -20.68 -4.58
C PHE A 256 17.39 -21.69 -4.78
N THR A 257 18.64 -21.24 -4.84
CA THR A 257 19.81 -22.12 -4.97
C THR A 257 19.95 -23.05 -3.75
N ALA A 258 19.81 -22.51 -2.54
CA ALA A 258 19.82 -23.31 -1.32
C ALA A 258 18.64 -24.30 -1.29
N LEU A 259 17.44 -23.88 -1.70
CA LEU A 259 16.28 -24.77 -1.76
C LEU A 259 16.45 -25.91 -2.77
N LEU A 260 17.18 -25.69 -3.87
CA LEU A 260 17.54 -26.75 -4.82
C LEU A 260 18.52 -27.75 -4.21
N ARG A 261 19.48 -27.30 -3.38
CA ARG A 261 20.40 -28.17 -2.62
C ARG A 261 19.69 -28.95 -1.52
N ALA A 262 18.62 -28.39 -0.96
CA ALA A 262 17.78 -29.05 0.02
C ALA A 262 16.92 -30.19 -0.56
N ARG A 263 17.02 -30.51 -1.86
CA ARG A 263 16.33 -31.65 -2.47
C ARG A 263 17.01 -32.96 -2.06
N GLY A 264 16.52 -33.56 -0.98
CA GLY A 264 16.89 -34.91 -0.57
C GLY A 264 15.99 -36.01 -1.17
N SER A 265 16.36 -37.26 -0.96
CA SER A 265 15.58 -38.46 -1.31
C SER A 265 14.46 -38.79 -0.30
N GLY A 266 14.47 -38.17 0.87
CA GLY A 266 13.46 -38.34 1.94
C GLY A 266 12.39 -37.24 1.97
N PRO A 267 11.37 -37.40 2.83
CA PRO A 267 10.35 -36.37 3.04
C PRO A 267 10.98 -35.07 3.56
N PRO A 268 10.47 -33.89 3.15
CA PRO A 268 11.02 -32.61 3.59
C PRO A 268 10.75 -32.37 5.08
N GLY A 269 11.73 -31.80 5.77
CA GLY A 269 11.56 -31.37 7.16
C GLY A 269 10.90 -29.98 7.29
N PRO A 270 10.79 -29.44 8.51
CA PRO A 270 10.06 -28.21 8.77
C PRO A 270 10.67 -26.98 8.08
N TYR A 271 12.00 -26.88 7.96
CA TYR A 271 12.63 -25.71 7.35
C TYR A 271 12.53 -25.75 5.83
N VAL A 272 12.64 -26.93 5.21
CA VAL A 272 12.42 -27.08 3.76
C VAL A 272 10.98 -26.71 3.39
N LEU A 273 9.98 -27.15 4.16
CA LEU A 273 8.57 -26.79 3.92
C LEU A 273 8.33 -25.28 4.06
N GLN A 274 8.85 -24.66 5.12
CA GLN A 274 8.76 -23.20 5.31
C GLN A 274 9.47 -22.42 4.21
N ALA A 275 10.64 -22.88 3.77
CA ALA A 275 11.36 -22.28 2.64
C ALA A 275 10.58 -22.40 1.33
N ALA A 276 9.92 -23.53 1.09
CA ALA A 276 9.05 -23.71 -0.07
C ALA A 276 7.85 -22.76 -0.05
N ILE A 277 7.27 -22.48 1.12
CA ILE A 277 6.22 -21.47 1.29
C ILE A 277 6.78 -20.07 0.96
N ALA A 278 7.93 -19.71 1.52
CA ALA A 278 8.59 -18.44 1.22
C ALA A 278 8.93 -18.31 -0.28
N ALA A 279 9.32 -19.40 -0.93
CA ALA A 279 9.64 -19.45 -2.36
C ALA A 279 8.41 -19.21 -3.24
N CYS A 280 7.21 -19.68 -2.83
CA CYS A 280 5.97 -19.38 -3.54
C CYS A 280 5.70 -17.86 -3.58
N HIS A 281 5.94 -17.17 -2.47
CA HIS A 281 5.86 -15.71 -2.46
C HIS A 281 6.96 -15.06 -3.30
N ALA A 282 8.22 -15.47 -3.13
CA ALA A 282 9.36 -14.89 -3.85
C ALA A 282 9.32 -15.10 -5.36
N GLY A 283 8.69 -16.19 -5.82
CA GLY A 283 8.59 -16.53 -7.24
C GLY A 283 7.47 -15.80 -8.00
N ALA A 284 6.46 -15.28 -7.31
CA ALA A 284 5.36 -14.56 -7.96
C ALA A 284 5.77 -13.11 -8.34
N ARG A 285 5.29 -12.59 -9.48
CA ARG A 285 5.67 -11.23 -9.92
C ARG A 285 4.84 -10.16 -9.24
N SER A 286 3.60 -10.48 -8.89
CA SER A 286 2.68 -9.63 -8.14
C SER A 286 2.08 -10.37 -6.94
N ALA A 287 1.33 -9.67 -6.09
CA ALA A 287 0.63 -10.30 -4.97
C ALA A 287 -0.45 -11.26 -5.45
N GLU A 288 -1.15 -10.90 -6.52
CA GLU A 288 -2.27 -11.62 -7.13
C GLU A 288 -1.82 -12.93 -7.78
N GLU A 289 -0.59 -12.99 -8.31
CA GLU A 289 0.00 -14.20 -8.91
C GLU A 289 0.51 -15.22 -7.87
N THR A 290 0.34 -14.96 -6.57
CA THR A 290 0.80 -15.89 -5.53
C THR A 290 -0.05 -17.17 -5.55
N ASP A 291 0.59 -18.33 -5.69
CA ASP A 291 -0.07 -19.64 -5.69
C ASP A 291 -0.49 -20.06 -4.28
N TRP A 292 -1.66 -19.60 -3.86
CA TRP A 292 -2.22 -19.87 -2.53
C TRP A 292 -2.61 -21.33 -2.34
N ALA A 293 -3.08 -22.02 -3.39
CA ALA A 293 -3.44 -23.44 -3.32
C ALA A 293 -2.21 -24.31 -2.98
N ARG A 294 -1.06 -24.00 -3.60
CA ARG A 294 0.21 -24.63 -3.25
C ARG A 294 0.66 -24.29 -1.83
N ILE A 295 0.51 -23.04 -1.39
CA ILE A 295 0.86 -22.64 -0.02
C ILE A 295 0.01 -23.40 1.02
N VAL A 296 -1.29 -23.57 0.78
CA VAL A 296 -2.17 -24.39 1.64
C VAL A 296 -1.64 -25.82 1.73
N SER A 297 -1.33 -26.44 0.59
CA SER A 297 -0.80 -27.82 0.55
C SER A 297 0.53 -27.97 1.32
N LEU A 298 1.40 -26.95 1.25
CA LEU A 298 2.65 -26.94 2.02
C LEU A 298 2.41 -26.75 3.52
N TYR A 299 1.44 -25.93 3.92
CA TYR A 299 1.02 -25.81 5.32
C TYR A 299 0.33 -27.08 5.83
N ASP A 300 -0.43 -27.79 5.00
CA ASP A 300 -1.01 -29.10 5.37
C ASP A 300 0.09 -30.11 5.75
N ALA A 301 1.13 -30.20 4.93
CA ALA A 301 2.30 -31.02 5.23
C ALA A 301 3.03 -30.54 6.50
N LEU A 302 3.18 -29.22 6.68
CA LEU A 302 3.86 -28.67 7.84
C LEU A 302 3.07 -28.87 9.14
N VAL A 303 1.73 -28.77 9.13
CA VAL A 303 0.89 -29.06 10.29
C VAL A 303 1.00 -30.52 10.70
N HIS A 304 1.11 -31.46 9.75
CA HIS A 304 1.34 -32.87 10.06
C HIS A 304 2.67 -33.10 10.78
N LEU A 305 3.71 -32.35 10.40
CA LEU A 305 5.05 -32.51 10.96
C LEU A 305 5.24 -31.75 12.28
N VAL A 306 4.66 -30.55 12.38
CA VAL A 306 4.79 -29.61 13.50
C VAL A 306 3.41 -29.01 13.81
N PRO A 307 2.55 -29.72 14.57
CA PRO A 307 1.16 -29.34 14.81
C PRO A 307 1.01 -28.24 15.86
N THR A 308 1.79 -27.16 15.76
CA THR A 308 1.72 -26.05 16.73
C THR A 308 0.56 -25.11 16.40
N PRO A 309 -0.03 -24.43 17.41
CA PRO A 309 -1.08 -23.43 17.18
C PRO A 309 -0.68 -22.33 16.19
N VAL A 310 0.59 -21.90 16.23
CA VAL A 310 1.12 -20.88 15.31
C VAL A 310 1.15 -21.37 13.85
N VAL A 311 1.57 -22.61 13.60
CA VAL A 311 1.54 -23.19 12.24
C VAL A 311 0.10 -23.32 11.75
N ARG A 312 -0.83 -23.72 12.63
CA ARG A 312 -2.27 -23.80 12.31
C ARG A 312 -2.86 -22.42 12.00
N LEU A 313 -2.46 -21.37 12.70
CA LEU A 313 -2.86 -19.99 12.41
C LEU A 313 -2.35 -19.55 11.03
N ASN A 314 -1.08 -19.79 10.72
CA ASN A 314 -0.51 -19.45 9.42
C ASN A 314 -1.19 -20.22 8.27
N ARG A 315 -1.56 -21.48 8.50
CA ARG A 315 -2.39 -22.26 7.57
C ARG A 315 -3.77 -21.62 7.37
N ALA A 316 -4.42 -21.16 8.44
CA ALA A 316 -5.73 -20.50 8.36
C ALA A 316 -5.69 -19.23 7.49
N VAL A 317 -4.59 -18.46 7.55
CA VAL A 317 -4.35 -17.33 6.63
C VAL A 317 -4.29 -17.82 5.19
N ALA A 318 -3.52 -18.88 4.91
CA ALA A 318 -3.40 -19.41 3.55
C ALA A 318 -4.74 -19.89 2.99
N VAL A 319 -5.54 -20.60 3.80
CA VAL A 319 -6.90 -21.03 3.45
C VAL A 319 -7.81 -19.81 3.20
N GLY A 320 -7.72 -18.79 4.05
CA GLY A 320 -8.48 -17.55 3.87
C GLY A 320 -8.19 -16.83 2.55
N MET A 321 -6.97 -16.98 2.03
CA MET A 321 -6.56 -16.40 0.75
C MET A 321 -6.89 -17.30 -0.46
N ALA A 322 -6.90 -18.62 -0.30
CA ALA A 322 -7.21 -19.58 -1.36
C ALA A 322 -8.72 -19.79 -1.54
N ASP A 323 -9.43 -20.04 -0.43
CA ASP A 323 -10.82 -20.51 -0.41
C ASP A 323 -11.80 -19.42 0.05
N GLY A 324 -11.29 -18.27 0.47
CA GLY A 324 -12.08 -17.09 0.87
C GLY A 324 -12.03 -16.79 2.37
N PRO A 325 -12.29 -15.52 2.75
CA PRO A 325 -12.09 -15.03 4.11
C PRO A 325 -12.97 -15.74 5.16
N GLU A 326 -14.15 -16.24 4.79
CA GLU A 326 -15.02 -17.04 5.66
C GLU A 326 -14.35 -18.35 6.10
N ALA A 327 -13.73 -19.07 5.17
CA ALA A 327 -13.07 -20.34 5.44
C ALA A 327 -11.85 -20.15 6.36
N GLY A 328 -11.07 -19.10 6.11
CA GLY A 328 -9.97 -18.72 6.99
C GLY A 328 -10.45 -18.35 8.39
N LEU A 329 -11.52 -17.55 8.50
CA LEU A 329 -12.04 -17.08 9.78
C LEU A 329 -12.52 -18.24 10.67
N ALA A 330 -13.22 -19.22 10.08
CA ALA A 330 -13.67 -20.41 10.82
C ALA A 330 -12.50 -21.18 11.46
N LEU A 331 -11.37 -21.29 10.76
CA LEU A 331 -10.16 -21.92 11.29
C LEU A 331 -9.50 -21.07 12.39
N VAL A 332 -9.42 -19.75 12.21
CA VAL A 332 -8.85 -18.83 13.21
C VAL A 332 -9.67 -18.85 14.51
N ASP A 333 -11.00 -18.86 14.41
CA ASP A 333 -11.89 -18.88 15.57
C ASP A 333 -11.70 -20.16 16.41
N SER A 334 -11.35 -21.29 15.77
CA SER A 334 -11.05 -22.56 16.47
C SER A 334 -9.77 -22.56 17.31
N LEU A 335 -8.89 -21.55 17.16
CA LEU A 335 -7.59 -21.46 17.83
C LEU A 335 -7.57 -20.49 19.02
N THR A 336 -8.74 -19.98 19.43
CA THR A 336 -8.85 -18.84 20.35
C THR A 336 -8.23 -19.09 21.73
N ASP A 337 -8.36 -20.30 22.28
CA ASP A 337 -7.82 -20.61 23.61
C ASP A 337 -6.31 -20.82 23.58
N ASP A 338 -5.76 -21.45 22.53
CA ASP A 338 -4.33 -21.75 22.41
C ASP A 338 -3.47 -20.49 22.14
N LEU A 339 -4.07 -19.42 21.61
CA LEU A 339 -3.37 -18.23 21.13
C LEU A 339 -3.87 -16.92 21.78
N ARG A 340 -4.49 -17.01 22.97
CA ARG A 340 -5.18 -15.90 23.64
C ARG A 340 -4.34 -14.63 23.79
N ASP A 341 -3.05 -14.80 24.10
CA ASP A 341 -2.09 -13.73 24.38
C ASP A 341 -1.15 -13.46 23.19
N TYR A 342 -1.41 -14.07 22.03
CA TYR A 342 -0.59 -13.90 20.83
C TYR A 342 -1.22 -12.89 19.89
N HIS A 343 -0.66 -11.68 19.81
CA HIS A 343 -1.26 -10.55 19.08
C HIS A 343 -1.61 -10.84 17.60
N LEU A 344 -0.90 -11.75 16.92
CA LEU A 344 -1.19 -12.10 15.52
C LEU A 344 -2.49 -12.90 15.36
N HIS A 345 -3.01 -13.54 16.41
CA HIS A 345 -4.32 -14.20 16.37
C HIS A 345 -5.46 -13.18 16.18
N PRO A 346 -5.70 -12.21 17.08
CA PRO A 346 -6.72 -11.18 16.86
C PRO A 346 -6.40 -10.29 15.65
N SER A 347 -5.12 -10.03 15.34
CA SER A 347 -4.77 -9.28 14.13
C SER A 347 -5.24 -9.99 12.84
N THR A 348 -5.00 -11.29 12.73
CA THR A 348 -5.43 -12.12 11.60
C THR A 348 -6.95 -12.17 11.52
N ARG A 349 -7.61 -12.39 12.66
CA ARG A 349 -9.07 -12.38 12.77
C ARG A 349 -9.66 -11.05 12.26
N GLY A 350 -9.06 -9.93 12.68
CA GLY A 350 -9.43 -8.59 12.24
C GLY A 350 -9.30 -8.37 10.73
N ASP A 351 -8.22 -8.85 10.08
CA ASP A 351 -8.06 -8.72 8.63
C ASP A 351 -9.12 -9.52 7.86
N LEU A 352 -9.45 -10.73 8.31
CA LEU A 352 -10.50 -11.55 7.70
C LEU A 352 -11.88 -10.93 7.88
N LEU A 353 -12.21 -10.45 9.09
CA LEU A 353 -13.46 -9.74 9.36
C LEU A 353 -13.60 -8.47 8.50
N LEU A 354 -12.51 -7.74 8.29
CA LEU A 354 -12.50 -6.55 7.45
C LEU A 354 -12.82 -6.90 5.99
N ARG A 355 -12.25 -7.99 5.46
CA ARG A 355 -12.55 -8.49 4.10
C ARG A 355 -14.01 -8.93 3.93
N LEU A 356 -14.64 -9.38 5.01
CA LEU A 356 -16.06 -9.73 5.07
C LEU A 356 -17.00 -8.51 5.23
N GLY A 357 -16.46 -7.29 5.32
CA GLY A 357 -17.23 -6.09 5.61
C GLY A 357 -17.75 -6.00 7.05
N ARG A 358 -17.25 -6.85 7.97
CA ARG A 358 -17.60 -6.85 9.41
C ARG A 358 -16.76 -5.83 10.17
N HIS A 359 -16.85 -4.58 9.72
CA HIS A 359 -16.03 -3.45 10.14
C HIS A 359 -15.95 -3.21 11.66
N PRO A 360 -17.06 -3.19 12.42
CA PRO A 360 -16.99 -2.95 13.87
C PRO A 360 -16.29 -4.07 14.65
N GLU A 361 -16.43 -5.32 14.19
CA GLU A 361 -15.77 -6.47 14.79
C GLU A 361 -14.27 -6.46 14.46
N ALA A 362 -13.92 -6.16 13.21
CA ALA A 362 -12.53 -6.01 12.79
C ALA A 362 -11.80 -4.93 13.62
N ALA A 363 -12.44 -3.79 13.87
CA ALA A 363 -11.87 -2.72 14.68
C ALA A 363 -11.53 -3.18 16.11
N ARG A 364 -12.44 -3.91 16.76
CA ARG A 364 -12.23 -4.46 18.11
C ARG A 364 -11.06 -5.44 18.16
N GLU A 365 -10.94 -6.30 17.15
CA GLU A 365 -9.83 -7.26 17.08
C GLU A 365 -8.48 -6.57 16.85
N PHE A 366 -8.42 -5.53 16.00
CA PHE A 366 -7.18 -4.75 15.86
C PHE A 366 -6.80 -4.01 17.14
N GLU A 367 -7.78 -3.47 17.88
CA GLU A 367 -7.53 -2.84 19.18
C GLU A 367 -6.96 -3.85 20.19
N ARG A 368 -7.57 -5.05 20.28
CA ARG A 368 -7.07 -6.13 21.13
C ARG A 368 -5.66 -6.56 20.74
N ALA A 369 -5.41 -6.72 19.43
CA ALA A 369 -4.07 -7.06 18.94
C ALA A 369 -3.04 -6.00 19.36
N ALA A 370 -3.39 -4.72 19.30
CA ALA A 370 -2.50 -3.63 19.71
C ALA A 370 -2.14 -3.66 21.21
N THR A 371 -2.98 -4.24 22.07
CA THR A 371 -2.67 -4.39 23.51
C THR A 371 -1.74 -5.58 23.83
N LEU A 372 -1.52 -6.48 22.87
CA LEU A 372 -0.80 -7.74 23.07
C LEU A 372 0.62 -7.78 22.47
N THR A 373 1.05 -6.72 21.78
CA THR A 373 2.42 -6.61 21.25
C THR A 373 3.19 -5.54 22.02
N ASP A 374 4.46 -5.82 22.32
CA ASP A 374 5.38 -4.86 22.95
C ASP A 374 6.21 -4.07 21.92
N ASN A 375 5.94 -4.27 20.62
CA ASN A 375 6.57 -3.51 19.54
C ASN A 375 5.75 -2.26 19.21
N ALA A 376 6.31 -1.06 19.42
CA ALA A 376 5.62 0.20 19.26
C ALA A 376 5.18 0.46 17.81
N SER A 377 5.95 0.02 16.81
CA SER A 377 5.60 0.15 15.39
C SER A 377 4.40 -0.75 15.03
N GLU A 378 4.37 -1.98 15.54
CA GLU A 378 3.21 -2.87 15.40
C GLU A 378 1.98 -2.35 16.15
N GLN A 379 2.13 -1.87 17.40
CA GLN A 379 1.04 -1.25 18.16
C GLN A 379 0.42 -0.09 17.37
N ALA A 380 1.26 0.83 16.86
CA ALA A 380 0.80 1.98 16.09
C ALA A 380 0.11 1.56 14.79
N PHE A 381 0.63 0.54 14.10
CA PHE A 381 0.00 -0.04 12.91
C PHE A 381 -1.39 -0.62 13.22
N LEU A 382 -1.51 -1.42 14.28
CA LEU A 382 -2.76 -2.05 14.67
C LEU A 382 -3.81 -1.02 15.13
N ARG A 383 -3.41 0.04 15.87
CA ARG A 383 -4.32 1.15 16.23
C ARG A 383 -4.81 1.94 15.02
N ARG A 384 -3.95 2.18 14.01
CA ARG A 384 -4.38 2.80 12.74
C ARG A 384 -5.41 1.91 12.03
N ARG A 385 -5.14 0.61 11.94
CA ARG A 385 -6.05 -0.39 11.37
C ARG A 385 -7.40 -0.45 12.10
N SER A 386 -7.39 -0.35 13.42
CA SER A 386 -8.59 -0.22 14.26
C SER A 386 -9.41 1.00 13.85
N THR A 387 -8.78 2.17 13.77
CA THR A 387 -9.42 3.43 13.35
C THR A 387 -9.96 3.36 11.91
N GLU A 388 -9.19 2.81 10.98
CA GLU A 388 -9.60 2.62 9.58
C GLU A 388 -10.80 1.67 9.45
N ALA A 389 -10.80 0.57 10.21
CA ALA A 389 -11.91 -0.36 10.24
C ALA A 389 -13.16 0.25 10.92
N ALA A 390 -12.98 1.07 11.95
CA ALA A 390 -14.07 1.78 12.64
C ALA A 390 -14.65 2.93 11.82
N THR A 391 -13.86 3.50 10.90
CA THR A 391 -14.30 4.54 9.97
C THR A 391 -15.18 3.87 8.90
N PRO A 392 -16.48 4.18 8.82
CA PRO A 392 -17.35 3.55 7.84
C PRO A 392 -16.82 3.86 6.44
N VAL A 393 -16.41 2.83 5.71
CA VAL A 393 -16.15 2.91 4.27
C VAL A 393 -17.50 3.01 3.54
N GLY A 394 -18.24 4.08 3.83
CA GLY A 394 -19.40 4.48 3.05
C GLY A 394 -18.95 5.21 1.80
N ARG A 395 -19.74 5.13 0.72
CA ARG A 395 -19.55 5.95 -0.49
C ARG A 395 -19.30 7.41 -0.07
N VAL A 396 -18.18 8.01 -0.49
CA VAL A 396 -17.87 9.41 -0.20
C VAL A 396 -18.52 10.34 -1.22
N LEU A 397 -18.73 11.59 -0.84
CA LEU A 397 -19.52 12.55 -1.62
C LEU A 397 -18.97 12.76 -3.04
N VAL A 398 -17.65 12.87 -3.20
CA VAL A 398 -17.04 13.12 -4.52
C VAL A 398 -17.33 12.00 -5.53
N ASP A 399 -17.14 10.75 -5.14
CA ASP A 399 -17.33 9.58 -6.02
C ASP A 399 -18.82 9.34 -6.31
N THR A 400 -19.66 9.53 -5.29
CA THR A 400 -21.11 9.38 -5.43
C THR A 400 -21.69 10.45 -6.35
N ALA A 401 -21.23 11.70 -6.23
CA ALA A 401 -21.65 12.79 -7.10
C ALA A 401 -21.19 12.56 -8.54
N ALA A 402 -19.97 12.05 -8.76
CA ALA A 402 -19.49 11.70 -10.08
C ALA A 402 -20.36 10.62 -10.73
N GLY A 403 -20.66 9.52 -10.01
CA GLY A 403 -21.54 8.46 -10.50
C GLY A 403 -22.97 8.90 -10.79
N PHE A 404 -23.52 9.83 -10.01
CA PHE A 404 -24.85 10.39 -10.29
C PHE A 404 -24.89 11.21 -11.59
N LEU A 405 -23.81 11.94 -11.89
CA LEU A 405 -23.73 12.82 -13.05
C LEU A 405 -23.40 12.08 -14.36
N THR A 406 -22.95 10.82 -14.29
CA THR A 406 -22.68 10.00 -15.50
C THR A 406 -23.89 9.19 -15.97
N ARG A 407 -25.05 9.35 -15.33
CA ARG A 407 -26.28 8.66 -15.71
C ARG A 407 -26.71 8.96 -17.16
N PRO A 408 -27.10 7.95 -17.95
CA PRO A 408 -27.44 8.12 -19.35
C PRO A 408 -28.79 8.81 -19.59
N ASP A 409 -29.66 8.91 -18.58
CA ASP A 409 -31.01 9.45 -18.68
C ASP A 409 -31.10 10.97 -18.44
N LEU A 410 -29.97 11.65 -18.21
CA LEU A 410 -29.93 13.09 -17.95
C LEU A 410 -29.72 13.89 -19.25
N ASP A 411 -30.66 14.77 -19.59
CA ASP A 411 -30.45 15.73 -20.68
C ASP A 411 -29.39 16.80 -20.31
N ARG A 412 -28.79 17.44 -21.33
CA ARG A 412 -27.69 18.41 -21.15
C ARG A 412 -28.04 19.61 -20.26
N SER A 413 -29.31 19.99 -20.16
CA SER A 413 -29.74 21.10 -19.31
C SER A 413 -29.87 20.67 -17.84
N THR A 414 -30.40 19.48 -17.60
CA THR A 414 -30.51 18.87 -16.27
C THR A 414 -29.12 18.55 -15.70
N LEU A 415 -28.23 17.95 -16.49
CA LEU A 415 -26.85 17.66 -16.10
C LEU A 415 -26.13 18.91 -15.58
N ARG A 416 -26.22 20.03 -16.30
CA ARG A 416 -25.59 21.30 -15.89
C ARG A 416 -26.15 21.81 -14.56
N SER A 417 -27.47 21.72 -14.37
CA SER A 417 -28.10 22.15 -13.13
C SER A 417 -27.73 21.24 -11.94
N TYR A 418 -27.68 19.94 -12.15
CA TYR A 418 -27.32 18.96 -11.12
C TYR A 418 -25.84 19.11 -10.73
N ALA A 419 -24.93 19.21 -11.72
CA ALA A 419 -23.52 19.42 -11.48
C ALA A 419 -23.24 20.71 -10.71
N GLN A 420 -23.94 21.81 -11.04
CA GLN A 420 -23.82 23.07 -10.29
C GLN A 420 -24.24 22.90 -8.82
N THR A 421 -25.32 22.14 -8.57
CA THR A 421 -25.83 21.91 -7.22
C THR A 421 -24.84 21.07 -6.41
N LEU A 422 -24.36 19.96 -6.96
CA LEU A 422 -23.44 19.05 -6.27
C LEU A 422 -22.05 19.66 -6.06
N ALA A 423 -21.56 20.50 -6.98
CA ALA A 423 -20.33 21.24 -6.76
C ALA A 423 -20.42 22.19 -5.56
N ARG A 424 -21.58 22.82 -5.34
CA ARG A 424 -21.81 23.69 -4.18
C ARG A 424 -21.92 22.89 -2.89
N LEU A 425 -22.59 21.75 -2.92
CA LEU A 425 -22.66 20.84 -1.77
C LEU A 425 -21.26 20.36 -1.37
N ARG A 426 -20.49 19.82 -2.33
CA ARG A 426 -19.10 19.40 -2.15
C ARG A 426 -18.20 20.49 -1.55
N LYS A 427 -18.34 21.73 -2.04
CA LYS A 427 -17.60 22.87 -1.49
C LYS A 427 -18.02 23.21 -0.05
N ALA A 428 -19.28 23.02 0.31
CA ALA A 428 -19.80 23.36 1.63
C ALA A 428 -19.40 22.34 2.70
N VAL A 429 -19.41 21.03 2.38
CA VAL A 429 -19.21 19.96 3.38
C VAL A 429 -17.90 19.19 3.21
N GLY A 430 -17.20 19.33 2.08
CA GLY A 430 -15.96 18.60 1.78
C GLY A 430 -16.15 17.37 0.89
N ASP A 431 -15.16 17.09 0.05
CA ASP A 431 -15.21 16.01 -0.96
C ASP A 431 -15.19 14.60 -0.36
N ARG A 432 -14.47 14.42 0.75
CA ARG A 432 -14.30 13.12 1.43
C ARG A 432 -15.38 12.83 2.47
N THR A 433 -16.40 13.68 2.58
CA THR A 433 -17.49 13.49 3.54
C THR A 433 -18.27 12.24 3.19
N PRO A 434 -18.43 11.28 4.12
CA PRO A 434 -19.24 10.08 3.88
C PRO A 434 -20.67 10.49 3.57
N ILE A 435 -21.29 9.87 2.56
CA ILE A 435 -22.68 10.17 2.18
C ILE A 435 -23.66 9.95 3.35
N ALA A 436 -23.40 8.95 4.18
CA ALA A 436 -24.18 8.66 5.38
C ALA A 436 -24.06 9.73 6.49
N ALA A 437 -23.04 10.58 6.44
CA ALA A 437 -22.81 11.64 7.40
C ALA A 437 -23.50 12.97 7.02
N LEU A 438 -24.08 13.07 5.81
CA LEU A 438 -24.78 14.28 5.38
C LEU A 438 -26.08 14.47 6.17
N THR A 439 -26.28 15.69 6.68
CA THR A 439 -27.46 16.05 7.47
C THR A 439 -28.37 17.05 6.73
N PRO A 440 -29.67 17.12 7.08
CA PRO A 440 -30.55 18.18 6.57
C PRO A 440 -30.06 19.60 6.91
N GLN A 441 -29.31 19.77 8.00
CA GLN A 441 -28.72 21.04 8.41
C GLN A 441 -27.61 21.49 7.44
N ASP A 442 -26.77 20.57 6.98
CA ASP A 442 -25.75 20.86 5.97
C ASP A 442 -26.38 21.38 4.68
N ILE A 443 -27.50 20.76 4.28
CA ILE A 443 -28.27 21.17 3.10
C ILE A 443 -28.85 22.57 3.32
N ALA A 444 -29.50 22.84 4.45
CA ALA A 444 -30.07 24.15 4.76
C ALA A 444 -29.01 25.26 4.81
N ALA A 445 -27.85 25.00 5.42
CA ALA A 445 -26.73 25.93 5.49
C ALA A 445 -26.20 26.27 4.09
N MET A 446 -25.98 25.25 3.25
CA MET A 446 -25.56 25.46 1.86
C MET A 446 -26.61 26.23 1.05
N PHE A 447 -27.91 25.95 1.22
CA PHE A 447 -28.98 26.69 0.53
C PHE A 447 -29.01 28.17 0.91
N THR A 448 -28.82 28.45 2.20
CA THR A 448 -28.78 29.81 2.73
C THR A 448 -27.57 30.58 2.18
N ALA A 449 -26.39 29.94 2.17
CA ALA A 449 -25.16 30.55 1.65
C ALA A 449 -25.18 30.77 0.13
N ALA A 450 -25.74 29.83 -0.64
CA ALA A 450 -25.66 29.86 -2.11
C ALA A 450 -26.85 30.52 -2.81
N TRP A 451 -28.06 30.44 -2.23
CA TRP A 451 -29.30 30.76 -2.94
C TRP A 451 -30.36 31.51 -2.11
N SER A 452 -30.01 32.10 -0.97
CA SER A 452 -30.95 32.86 -0.13
C SER A 452 -31.79 33.88 -0.93
N THR A 453 -31.16 34.61 -1.84
CA THR A 453 -31.78 35.63 -2.70
C THR A 453 -32.28 35.11 -4.07
N ALA A 454 -32.19 33.80 -4.32
CA ALA A 454 -32.59 33.22 -5.60
C ALA A 454 -34.11 33.28 -5.83
N SER A 455 -34.50 33.41 -7.09
CA SER A 455 -35.92 33.35 -7.48
C SER A 455 -36.56 32.00 -7.07
N PRO A 456 -37.88 31.94 -6.84
CA PRO A 456 -38.57 30.70 -6.47
C PRO A 456 -38.28 29.54 -7.43
N LYS A 457 -38.24 29.82 -8.73
CA LYS A 457 -37.92 28.84 -9.78
C LYS A 457 -36.51 28.26 -9.63
N THR A 458 -35.51 29.12 -9.43
CA THR A 458 -34.10 28.69 -9.26
C THR A 458 -33.92 27.90 -7.97
N TRP A 459 -34.51 28.38 -6.87
CA TRP A 459 -34.50 27.70 -5.57
C TRP A 459 -35.09 26.28 -5.66
N ASN A 460 -36.31 26.17 -6.20
CA ASN A 460 -37.01 24.89 -6.33
C ASN A 460 -36.25 23.91 -7.24
N ARG A 461 -35.55 24.39 -8.27
CA ARG A 461 -34.73 23.56 -9.17
C ARG A 461 -33.54 22.92 -8.45
N HIS A 462 -32.78 23.70 -7.65
CA HIS A 462 -31.66 23.16 -6.88
C HIS A 462 -32.16 22.19 -5.79
N ARG A 463 -33.31 22.46 -5.18
CA ARG A 463 -33.94 21.56 -4.21
C ARG A 463 -34.31 20.22 -4.86
N ALA A 464 -34.91 20.25 -6.05
CA ALA A 464 -35.24 19.05 -6.80
C ALA A 464 -34.01 18.24 -7.21
N ALA A 465 -32.90 18.92 -7.56
CA ALA A 465 -31.64 18.27 -7.88
C ALA A 465 -31.07 17.46 -6.70
N LEU A 466 -31.07 18.02 -5.49
CA LEU A 466 -30.63 17.29 -4.30
C LEU A 466 -31.55 16.14 -3.93
N ARG A 467 -32.86 16.32 -4.04
CA ARG A 467 -33.82 15.23 -3.79
C ARG A 467 -33.61 14.06 -4.77
N SER A 468 -33.35 14.35 -6.04
CA SER A 468 -33.01 13.35 -7.06
C SER A 468 -31.70 12.63 -6.74
N PHE A 469 -30.67 13.37 -6.32
CA PHE A 469 -29.41 12.81 -5.86
C PHE A 469 -29.58 11.89 -4.64
N CYS A 470 -30.33 12.32 -3.62
CA CYS A 470 -30.59 11.53 -2.41
C CYS A 470 -31.30 10.22 -2.76
N SER A 471 -32.34 10.29 -3.58
CA SER A 471 -33.07 9.11 -4.05
C SER A 471 -32.18 8.15 -4.83
N TRP A 472 -31.32 8.65 -5.72
CA TRP A 472 -30.40 7.80 -6.49
C TRP A 472 -29.29 7.18 -5.62
N ALA A 473 -28.76 7.96 -4.68
CA ALA A 473 -27.75 7.49 -3.74
C ALA A 473 -28.32 6.51 -2.69
N GLY A 474 -29.66 6.35 -2.62
CA GLY A 474 -30.31 5.46 -1.65
C GLY A 474 -30.24 5.99 -0.22
N ILE A 475 -30.26 7.33 -0.04
CA ILE A 475 -30.30 7.99 1.27
C ILE A 475 -31.64 8.72 1.48
N PRO A 476 -32.02 9.03 2.74
CA PRO A 476 -33.22 9.81 3.04
C PRO A 476 -33.25 11.17 2.32
N ASP A 477 -34.45 11.72 2.09
CA ASP A 477 -34.60 13.06 1.51
C ASP A 477 -34.12 14.12 2.50
N LEU A 478 -32.87 14.56 2.34
CA LEU A 478 -32.23 15.58 3.18
C LEU A 478 -32.75 17.00 2.91
N THR A 479 -33.69 17.19 1.98
CA THR A 479 -34.27 18.51 1.64
C THR A 479 -35.51 18.86 2.48
N SER A 480 -35.79 18.08 3.53
CA SER A 480 -36.95 18.26 4.41
C SER A 480 -36.96 19.60 5.16
N THR A 481 -35.79 20.13 5.51
CA THR A 481 -35.60 21.42 6.20
C THR A 481 -35.55 22.63 5.26
N VAL A 482 -35.60 22.40 3.95
CA VAL A 482 -35.53 23.45 2.92
C VAL A 482 -36.89 23.56 2.24
N ASP A 483 -37.70 24.54 2.63
CA ASP A 483 -39.05 24.69 2.10
C ASP A 483 -39.07 25.01 0.60
N ARG A 484 -40.10 24.49 -0.09
CA ARG A 484 -40.38 24.87 -1.48
C ARG A 484 -40.93 26.29 -1.52
N ARG A 485 -40.34 27.16 -2.37
CA ARG A 485 -40.83 28.54 -2.56
C ARG A 485 -41.99 28.59 -3.55
N LYS A 486 -43.05 29.35 -3.24
CA LYS A 486 -44.21 29.51 -4.13
C LYS A 486 -43.82 30.27 -5.40
N GLU A 487 -44.13 29.69 -6.56
CA GLU A 487 -43.94 30.35 -7.86
C GLU A 487 -45.17 31.18 -8.20
N VAL A 488 -45.00 32.50 -8.36
CA VAL A 488 -46.05 33.39 -8.84
C VAL A 488 -45.98 33.40 -10.37
N LYS A 489 -46.97 32.79 -11.05
CA LYS A 489 -47.15 32.97 -12.50
C LYS A 489 -47.52 34.44 -12.74
N ARG A 490 -46.59 35.23 -13.28
CA ARG A 490 -46.94 36.57 -13.79
C ARG A 490 -47.84 36.41 -15.02
N PRO A 491 -48.95 37.18 -15.12
CA PRO A 491 -49.72 37.25 -16.36
C PRO A 491 -48.79 37.60 -17.51
N THR A 492 -48.92 36.90 -18.63
CA THR A 492 -48.19 37.27 -19.85
C THR A 492 -48.85 38.55 -20.36
N ALA A 493 -48.09 39.65 -20.49
CA ALA A 493 -48.62 40.85 -21.12
C ALA A 493 -49.10 40.49 -22.53
N VAL A 494 -50.35 40.86 -22.86
CA VAL A 494 -50.84 40.80 -24.24
C VAL A 494 -50.03 41.84 -25.00
N VAL A 495 -49.24 41.38 -25.96
CA VAL A 495 -48.41 42.25 -26.79
C VAL A 495 -49.24 42.70 -27.97
N ASP A 496 -49.33 44.01 -28.18
CA ASP A 496 -49.80 44.57 -29.44
C ASP A 496 -48.74 44.31 -30.51
N LEU A 497 -48.93 43.22 -31.25
CA LEU A 497 -47.98 42.77 -32.26
C LEU A 497 -47.91 43.74 -33.45
N ASP A 498 -48.93 44.57 -33.68
CA ASP A 498 -48.97 45.46 -34.85
C ASP A 498 -47.91 46.57 -34.77
N HIS A 499 -47.52 46.98 -33.56
CA HIS A 499 -46.46 47.97 -33.35
C HIS A 499 -45.06 47.44 -33.69
N VAL A 500 -44.81 46.13 -33.54
CA VAL A 500 -43.52 45.50 -33.88
C VAL A 500 -43.30 45.47 -35.40
N TRP A 501 -44.39 45.40 -36.19
CA TRP A 501 -44.34 45.29 -37.64
C TRP A 501 -44.13 46.63 -38.37
N GLN A 502 -44.45 47.74 -37.71
CA GLN A 502 -44.23 49.08 -38.25
C GLN A 502 -42.88 49.70 -37.86
N LEU A 503 -41.99 48.96 -37.20
CA LEU A 503 -40.65 49.46 -36.85
C LEU A 503 -39.85 49.79 -38.13
N PRO A 504 -39.65 51.08 -38.47
CA PRO A 504 -39.10 51.47 -39.77
C PRO A 504 -37.63 51.06 -39.95
N ASP A 505 -36.92 50.90 -38.84
CA ASP A 505 -35.45 50.78 -38.79
C ASP A 505 -34.93 49.35 -38.59
N ALA A 506 -35.80 48.33 -38.60
CA ALA A 506 -35.37 46.94 -38.41
C ALA A 506 -34.73 46.36 -39.69
N PRO A 507 -33.51 45.79 -39.65
CA PRO A 507 -32.88 45.23 -40.83
C PRO A 507 -33.65 44.01 -41.39
N PRO A 508 -33.52 43.68 -42.70
CA PRO A 508 -34.27 42.60 -43.34
C PRO A 508 -34.11 41.22 -42.68
N ARG A 509 -32.93 40.93 -42.10
CA ARG A 509 -32.65 39.67 -41.39
C ARG A 509 -33.57 39.51 -40.17
N GLU A 510 -33.64 40.53 -39.33
CA GLU A 510 -34.44 40.56 -38.12
C GLU A 510 -35.93 40.47 -38.46
N ARG A 511 -36.37 41.27 -39.45
CA ARG A 511 -37.74 41.24 -39.94
C ARG A 511 -38.14 39.85 -40.40
N LEU A 512 -37.31 39.21 -41.24
CA LEU A 512 -37.56 37.85 -41.71
C LEU A 512 -37.64 36.85 -40.55
N LEU A 513 -36.72 36.92 -39.58
CA LEU A 513 -36.72 36.02 -38.42
C LEU A 513 -38.04 36.16 -37.64
N TRP A 514 -38.46 37.38 -37.35
CA TRP A 514 -39.67 37.63 -36.58
C TRP A 514 -40.92 37.23 -37.36
N THR A 515 -40.97 37.51 -38.67
CA THR A 515 -42.07 37.09 -39.56
C THR A 515 -42.18 35.57 -39.64
N LEU A 516 -41.07 34.85 -39.84
CA LEU A 516 -41.08 33.38 -39.86
C LEU A 516 -41.55 32.79 -38.52
N LEU A 517 -41.15 33.38 -37.38
CA LEU A 517 -41.61 32.92 -36.07
C LEU A 517 -43.12 33.09 -35.88
N ARG A 518 -43.67 34.22 -36.34
CA ARG A 518 -45.11 34.49 -36.28
C ARG A 518 -45.89 33.55 -37.18
N GLU A 519 -45.53 33.49 -38.46
CA GLU A 519 -46.32 32.78 -39.46
C GLU A 519 -46.29 31.26 -39.26
N SER A 520 -45.17 30.73 -38.78
CA SER A 520 -45.02 29.30 -38.54
C SER A 520 -45.44 28.83 -37.15
N GLY A 521 -45.42 29.72 -36.15
CA GLY A 521 -45.53 29.35 -34.73
C GLY A 521 -44.41 28.43 -34.23
N ALA A 522 -43.36 28.23 -35.03
CA ALA A 522 -42.29 27.27 -34.74
C ALA A 522 -41.43 27.73 -33.54
N PRO A 523 -40.76 26.80 -32.84
CA PRO A 523 -39.80 27.15 -31.81
C PRO A 523 -38.69 28.04 -32.38
N VAL A 524 -38.29 29.09 -31.64
CA VAL A 524 -37.23 30.04 -32.05
C VAL A 524 -35.98 29.34 -32.55
N ARG A 525 -35.57 28.30 -31.83
CA ARG A 525 -34.38 27.53 -32.18
C ARG A 525 -34.51 26.81 -33.51
N ALA A 526 -35.69 26.27 -33.82
CA ALA A 526 -35.91 25.56 -35.07
C ALA A 526 -35.84 26.51 -36.29
N VAL A 527 -36.33 27.75 -36.14
CA VAL A 527 -36.21 28.78 -37.20
C VAL A 527 -34.77 29.26 -37.36
N LEU A 528 -34.04 29.45 -36.25
CA LEU A 528 -32.62 29.85 -36.29
C LEU A 528 -31.72 28.75 -36.87
N ASP A 529 -32.08 27.48 -36.68
CA ASP A 529 -31.33 26.32 -37.16
C ASP A 529 -31.56 26.02 -38.66
N LEU A 530 -32.49 26.73 -39.33
CA LEU A 530 -32.68 26.60 -40.77
C LEU A 530 -31.45 27.01 -41.57
N ASN A 531 -31.18 26.26 -42.63
CA ASN A 531 -30.24 26.59 -43.68
C ASN A 531 -30.96 27.01 -44.96
N VAL A 532 -30.22 27.59 -45.91
CA VAL A 532 -30.75 27.98 -47.21
C VAL A 532 -31.24 26.76 -47.99
N GLU A 533 -30.51 25.66 -47.93
CA GLU A 533 -30.87 24.39 -48.58
C GLU A 533 -32.13 23.74 -48.01
N ASP A 534 -32.57 24.13 -46.80
CA ASP A 534 -33.81 23.64 -46.23
C ASP A 534 -35.04 24.30 -46.87
N LEU A 535 -34.87 25.38 -47.66
CA LEU A 535 -35.97 26.20 -48.15
C LEU A 535 -36.47 25.75 -49.52
N ASP A 536 -37.76 25.48 -49.61
CA ASP A 536 -38.51 25.31 -50.85
C ASP A 536 -39.31 26.60 -51.10
N LEU A 537 -38.68 27.54 -51.81
CA LEU A 537 -39.24 28.88 -52.06
C LEU A 537 -40.57 28.83 -52.84
N PRO A 538 -40.71 28.04 -53.93
CA PRO A 538 -42.00 27.93 -54.64
C PRO A 538 -43.12 27.38 -53.77
N ALA A 539 -42.84 26.37 -52.92
CA ALA A 539 -43.85 25.77 -52.05
C ALA A 539 -44.02 26.50 -50.70
N ARG A 540 -43.30 27.61 -50.49
CA ARG A 540 -43.30 28.43 -49.26
C ARG A 540 -43.17 27.61 -47.97
N ARG A 541 -42.23 26.65 -47.99
CA ARG A 541 -41.99 25.72 -46.87
C ARG A 541 -40.50 25.47 -46.66
N ALA A 542 -40.14 25.09 -45.44
CA ALA A 542 -38.81 24.57 -45.15
C ALA A 542 -38.90 23.13 -44.66
N THR A 543 -37.94 22.30 -45.06
CA THR A 543 -37.80 20.88 -44.69
C THR A 543 -36.47 20.63 -43.97
N GLY A 544 -36.20 21.44 -42.94
CA GLY A 544 -35.01 21.34 -42.09
C GLY A 544 -35.29 20.61 -40.76
N PRO A 545 -34.75 21.09 -39.62
CA PRO A 545 -34.98 20.52 -38.28
C PRO A 545 -36.46 20.43 -37.87
N ILE A 546 -37.30 21.25 -38.49
CA ILE A 546 -38.76 21.17 -38.40
C ILE A 546 -39.35 21.53 -39.76
N SER A 547 -40.45 20.87 -40.14
CA SER A 547 -41.25 21.31 -41.28
C SER A 547 -42.03 22.56 -40.90
N LEU A 548 -41.77 23.68 -41.57
CA LEU A 548 -42.54 24.91 -41.38
C LEU A 548 -43.01 25.51 -42.70
N ARG A 549 -44.07 26.33 -42.63
CA ARG A 549 -44.63 27.08 -43.76
C ARG A 549 -44.65 28.55 -43.42
N TRP A 550 -44.57 29.39 -44.45
CA TRP A 550 -44.65 30.84 -44.32
C TRP A 550 -45.62 31.44 -45.34
N ARG A 551 -46.04 32.68 -45.11
CA ARG A 551 -46.97 33.43 -45.95
C ARG A 551 -46.20 34.46 -46.78
N GLU A 552 -46.94 35.39 -47.37
CA GLU A 552 -46.42 36.34 -48.36
C GLU A 552 -45.35 37.28 -47.78
N ASP A 553 -45.48 37.70 -46.51
CA ASP A 553 -44.55 38.65 -45.89
C ASP A 553 -43.12 38.10 -45.79
N ALA A 554 -42.95 36.85 -45.38
CA ALA A 554 -41.64 36.20 -45.36
C ALA A 554 -41.09 35.97 -46.77
N ALA A 555 -41.95 35.67 -47.74
CA ALA A 555 -41.56 35.45 -49.13
C ALA A 555 -40.93 36.70 -49.76
N HIS A 556 -41.39 37.91 -49.41
CA HIS A 556 -40.81 39.17 -49.88
C HIS A 556 -39.43 39.49 -49.28
N LEU A 557 -39.16 39.04 -48.04
CA LEU A 557 -37.90 39.31 -47.35
C LEU A 557 -36.81 38.28 -47.65
N LEU A 558 -37.20 37.05 -47.98
CA LEU A 558 -36.28 35.95 -48.26
C LEU A 558 -35.21 36.29 -49.30
N PRO A 559 -35.52 36.84 -50.50
CA PRO A 559 -34.50 37.20 -51.49
C PRO A 559 -33.43 38.16 -50.95
N GLN A 560 -33.82 39.11 -50.10
CA GLN A 560 -32.90 40.10 -49.50
C GLN A 560 -31.96 39.46 -48.48
N VAL A 561 -32.46 38.52 -47.68
CA VAL A 561 -31.66 37.83 -46.64
C VAL A 561 -30.80 36.71 -47.23
N LEU A 562 -31.27 36.05 -48.28
CA LEU A 562 -30.50 35.06 -49.04
C LEU A 562 -29.34 35.75 -49.76
N ALA A 563 -29.57 36.91 -50.38
CA ALA A 563 -28.54 37.69 -51.08
C ALA A 563 -27.72 36.83 -52.07
N GLY A 564 -28.40 35.94 -52.80
CA GLY A 564 -27.79 35.03 -53.78
C GLY A 564 -27.07 33.80 -53.19
N ARG A 565 -27.10 33.59 -51.87
CA ARG A 565 -26.54 32.38 -51.25
C ARG A 565 -27.38 31.16 -51.58
N ALA A 566 -26.73 30.05 -51.92
CA ALA A 566 -27.37 28.75 -52.20
C ALA A 566 -27.20 27.72 -51.06
N ALA A 567 -26.35 27.99 -50.06
CA ALA A 567 -26.08 27.07 -48.96
C ALA A 567 -25.65 27.78 -47.66
N GLY A 568 -25.85 27.10 -46.52
CA GLY A 568 -25.42 27.52 -45.18
C GLY A 568 -26.53 28.18 -44.35
N PRO A 569 -26.22 28.68 -43.14
CA PRO A 569 -27.24 29.17 -42.20
C PRO A 569 -28.08 30.30 -42.78
N LEU A 570 -29.41 30.22 -42.65
CA LEU A 570 -30.33 31.25 -43.15
C LEU A 570 -30.03 32.60 -42.46
N PHE A 571 -29.91 32.58 -41.14
CA PHE A 571 -29.62 33.76 -40.31
C PHE A 571 -28.15 33.79 -39.90
N LEU A 572 -27.42 34.77 -40.43
CA LEU A 572 -26.00 34.96 -40.13
C LEU A 572 -25.81 36.02 -39.04
N ALA A 573 -24.76 35.89 -38.24
CA ALA A 573 -24.29 36.95 -37.33
C ALA A 573 -23.64 38.11 -38.10
N ASP A 574 -23.55 39.29 -37.48
CA ASP A 574 -22.96 40.49 -38.12
C ASP A 574 -21.44 40.38 -38.33
N ARG A 575 -20.76 39.69 -37.40
CA ARG A 575 -19.31 39.57 -37.36
C ARG A 575 -18.86 38.16 -37.71
N ARG A 576 -17.68 38.05 -38.33
CA ARG A 576 -17.01 36.75 -38.51
C ARG A 576 -16.53 36.22 -37.15
N PRO A 577 -16.58 34.89 -36.93
CA PRO A 577 -16.03 34.30 -35.71
C PRO A 577 -14.53 34.54 -35.61
N GLY A 578 -14.04 34.78 -34.39
CA GLY A 578 -12.61 34.94 -34.12
C GLY A 578 -11.87 33.59 -34.09
N PRO A 579 -10.53 33.58 -34.24
CA PRO A 579 -9.73 32.36 -34.41
C PRO A 579 -9.77 31.41 -33.19
N GLY A 580 -10.02 31.94 -31.98
CA GLY A 580 -10.06 31.14 -30.75
C GLY A 580 -11.35 30.36 -30.49
N ARG A 581 -12.37 30.46 -31.36
CA ARG A 581 -13.65 29.75 -31.16
C ARG A 581 -14.35 29.51 -32.50
N PRO A 582 -13.86 28.57 -33.32
CA PRO A 582 -14.51 28.24 -34.59
C PRO A 582 -15.93 27.70 -34.32
N PRO A 583 -16.94 28.14 -35.09
CA PRO A 583 -18.28 27.57 -35.02
C PRO A 583 -18.27 26.10 -35.46
N ARG A 584 -19.34 25.37 -35.14
CA ARG A 584 -19.48 23.97 -35.55
C ARG A 584 -19.53 23.86 -37.08
N GLU A 585 -19.14 22.70 -37.57
CA GLU A 585 -19.36 22.31 -38.96
C GLU A 585 -20.85 22.44 -39.31
N GLY A 586 -21.18 23.17 -40.38
CA GLY A 586 -22.56 23.53 -40.75
C GLY A 586 -23.11 24.84 -40.16
N ASP A 587 -22.48 25.42 -39.13
CA ASP A 587 -22.86 26.74 -38.56
C ASP A 587 -22.07 27.90 -39.18
N LEU A 588 -21.23 27.64 -40.19
CA LEU A 588 -20.45 28.63 -40.92
C LEU A 588 -20.97 28.78 -42.34
N CYS A 589 -21.26 30.01 -42.76
CA CYS A 589 -21.64 30.27 -44.15
C CYS A 589 -20.43 30.12 -45.09
N PRO A 590 -20.51 29.25 -46.11
CA PRO A 590 -19.40 29.03 -47.04
C PRO A 590 -19.08 30.26 -47.89
N VAL A 591 -20.06 31.14 -48.11
CA VAL A 591 -19.91 32.33 -48.97
C VAL A 591 -19.34 33.52 -48.20
N THR A 592 -19.84 33.79 -46.99
CA THR A 592 -19.51 35.04 -46.26
C THR A 592 -18.49 34.83 -45.14
N GLY A 593 -18.27 33.59 -44.71
CA GLY A 593 -17.46 33.24 -43.54
C GLY A 593 -18.06 33.70 -42.21
N ARG A 594 -19.33 34.10 -42.18
CA ARG A 594 -20.06 34.48 -40.96
C ARG A 594 -20.75 33.25 -40.36
N GLY A 595 -20.83 33.20 -39.03
CA GLY A 595 -21.49 32.11 -38.31
C GLY A 595 -23.01 32.29 -38.21
N ARG A 596 -23.73 31.22 -37.82
CA ARG A 596 -25.17 31.26 -37.50
C ARG A 596 -25.47 32.25 -36.38
N LEU A 597 -26.61 32.94 -36.50
CA LEU A 597 -27.12 33.84 -35.47
C LEU A 597 -27.54 33.03 -34.23
N SER A 598 -26.87 33.26 -33.10
CA SER A 598 -27.21 32.61 -31.81
C SER A 598 -28.56 33.08 -31.27
N TYR A 599 -29.23 32.21 -30.51
CA TYR A 599 -30.47 32.55 -29.78
C TYR A 599 -30.30 33.79 -28.90
N GLU A 600 -29.22 33.89 -28.14
CA GLU A 600 -28.98 35.00 -27.21
C GLU A 600 -28.87 36.34 -27.96
N ARG A 601 -28.22 36.35 -29.13
CA ARG A 601 -28.12 37.55 -29.97
C ARG A 601 -29.46 37.90 -30.61
N ALA A 602 -30.20 36.92 -31.11
CA ALA A 602 -31.54 37.14 -31.66
C ALA A 602 -32.50 37.71 -30.59
N GLU A 603 -32.46 37.14 -29.38
CA GLU A 603 -33.23 37.58 -28.22
C GLU A 603 -32.87 39.02 -27.82
N TYR A 604 -31.58 39.35 -27.79
CA TYR A 604 -31.10 40.70 -27.53
C TYR A 604 -31.59 41.71 -28.57
N LEU A 605 -31.51 41.37 -29.86
CA LEU A 605 -31.93 42.25 -30.95
C LEU A 605 -33.44 42.52 -30.88
N PHE A 606 -34.24 41.48 -30.66
CA PHE A 606 -35.68 41.63 -30.48
C PHE A 606 -36.02 42.47 -29.25
N LYS A 607 -35.38 42.19 -28.11
CA LYS A 607 -35.58 42.96 -26.87
C LYS A 607 -35.15 44.42 -27.00
N ARG A 608 -34.08 44.69 -27.74
CA ARG A 608 -33.64 46.06 -28.02
C ARG A 608 -34.64 46.80 -28.90
N ALA A 609 -35.23 46.12 -29.88
CA ALA A 609 -36.18 46.72 -30.81
C ALA A 609 -37.58 46.93 -30.20
N THR A 610 -38.00 46.05 -29.28
CA THR A 610 -39.40 46.00 -28.82
C THR A 610 -39.59 46.12 -27.31
N GLY A 611 -38.51 45.98 -26.53
CA GLY A 611 -38.58 45.80 -25.07
C GLY A 611 -39.03 44.39 -24.63
N LEU A 612 -39.37 43.51 -25.57
CA LEU A 612 -39.97 42.19 -25.31
C LEU A 612 -39.01 41.03 -25.55
N THR A 613 -39.41 39.83 -25.14
CA THR A 613 -38.65 38.58 -25.37
C THR A 613 -39.20 37.83 -26.58
N LEU A 614 -38.37 37.09 -27.32
CA LEU A 614 -38.82 36.33 -28.51
C LEU A 614 -39.94 35.33 -28.20
N GLY A 615 -40.01 34.85 -26.94
CA GLY A 615 -41.11 34.00 -26.47
C GLY A 615 -42.50 34.66 -26.53
N ALA A 616 -42.58 35.98 -26.65
CA ALA A 616 -43.84 36.71 -26.83
C ALA A 616 -44.43 36.54 -28.23
N LEU A 617 -43.64 36.19 -29.24
CA LEU A 617 -44.11 35.98 -30.63
C LEU A 617 -44.80 34.62 -30.84
N ARG A 618 -44.80 33.74 -29.82
CA ARG A 618 -45.36 32.37 -29.90
C ARG A 618 -46.79 32.26 -29.36
N LYS A 619 -47.36 33.35 -28.88
CA LYS A 619 -48.72 33.42 -28.32
C LYS A 619 -49.49 34.46 -29.11
#